data_AF-A0A0C2IQK1-F1
#
_entry.id   AF-A0A0C2IQK1-F1
#
_cell.length_a   1.000
_cell.length_b   1.000
_cell.length_c   1.000
_cell.angle_alpha   90.00
_cell.angle_beta   90.00
_cell.angle_gamma   90.00
#
_symmetry.space_group_name_H-M   'P 1'
#
loop_
_entity.id
_entity.type
_entity.pdbx_description
1 polymer ?
#
loop_
_entity_poly.entity_id
_entity_poly.type
_entity_poly.pdbx_seq_one_letter_code
_entity_poly.pdbx_strand_id
1 'polypeptide(L)'
;MAELDQILARYTHPNTSSLHGASFVAVDRDGPRPVPRRFWPHQIRASSQSKLTTSVAVMQAVEQGLIGLDDDVRKDVPALRGMQVLMGFDDQGQPTLEEVAELLTLCHLVSHTSGFAYDARHLLLVKYAQWAGRTANMFGHHGRADASPHLPAGHPWRDQHDILSGETRPDSRNGTATRKSASALCGLVNRDDVVGRESVRRRSKGTISRDGLPNLLWFVDRTSSMAATFFTQNMPMDDAEARKLCTKPEEALYRLVTAKAKETK
;
A
#
# COMPACT_ATOMS: atom_id res chain seq x y z
N MET A 1 -26.31 4.29 -6.38
CA MET A 1 -25.51 4.26 -7.63
C MET A 1 -25.39 5.63 -8.26
N ALA A 2 -26.50 6.33 -8.56
CA ALA A 2 -26.48 7.69 -9.12
C ALA A 2 -25.58 8.69 -8.36
N GLU A 3 -25.51 8.63 -7.03
CA GLU A 3 -24.61 9.47 -6.23
C GLU A 3 -23.12 9.25 -6.58
N LEU A 4 -22.72 8.00 -6.78
CA LEU A 4 -21.34 7.61 -7.08
C LEU A 4 -20.92 8.07 -8.47
N ASP A 5 -21.81 7.91 -9.46
CA ASP A 5 -21.66 8.44 -10.82
C ASP A 5 -21.47 9.95 -10.80
N GLN A 6 -22.33 10.66 -10.06
CA GLN A 6 -22.28 12.11 -9.97
C GLN A 6 -21.01 12.62 -9.27
N ILE A 7 -20.49 11.89 -8.28
CA ILE A 7 -19.22 12.24 -7.64
C ILE A 7 -18.10 12.10 -8.66
N LEU A 8 -17.96 10.95 -9.33
CA LEU A 8 -16.89 10.74 -10.31
C LEU A 8 -16.99 11.74 -11.48
N ALA A 9 -18.18 11.94 -12.03
CA ALA A 9 -18.40 12.86 -13.15
C ALA A 9 -18.03 14.31 -12.83
N ARG A 10 -18.27 14.77 -11.59
CA ARG A 10 -17.89 16.11 -11.15
C ARG A 10 -16.38 16.30 -11.09
N TYR A 11 -15.65 15.29 -10.63
CA TYR A 11 -14.20 15.38 -10.46
C TYR A 11 -13.39 15.04 -11.71
N THR A 12 -14.00 14.47 -12.76
CA THR A 12 -13.34 14.09 -14.02
C THR A 12 -13.97 14.74 -15.25
N HIS A 13 -14.68 15.87 -15.08
CA HIS A 13 -15.30 16.60 -16.18
C HIS A 13 -14.26 17.32 -17.06
N PRO A 14 -14.14 17.00 -18.37
CA PRO A 14 -13.03 17.44 -19.22
C PRO A 14 -12.68 18.93 -19.20
N ASN A 15 -13.68 19.79 -18.98
CA ASN A 15 -13.53 21.25 -19.07
C ASN A 15 -13.41 21.95 -17.71
N THR A 16 -13.63 21.24 -16.60
CA THR A 16 -13.76 21.86 -15.28
C THR A 16 -13.09 21.06 -14.16
N SER A 17 -12.55 19.88 -14.44
CA SER A 17 -12.03 18.99 -13.42
C SER A 17 -10.58 19.26 -13.02
N SER A 18 -10.31 18.93 -11.76
CA SER A 18 -8.97 18.80 -11.19
C SER A 18 -8.24 17.51 -11.56
N LEU A 19 -8.94 16.48 -12.07
CA LEU A 19 -8.37 15.18 -12.39
C LEU A 19 -8.71 14.73 -13.81
N HIS A 20 -7.71 14.23 -14.55
CA HIS A 20 -7.89 13.73 -15.92
C HIS A 20 -8.74 12.45 -16.03
N GLY A 21 -8.79 11.65 -14.96
CA GLY A 21 -9.53 10.39 -14.97
C GLY A 21 -9.46 9.66 -13.63
N ALA A 22 -10.52 8.90 -13.33
CA ALA A 22 -10.60 8.10 -12.12
C ALA A 22 -11.53 6.90 -12.31
N SER A 23 -11.23 5.80 -11.64
CA SER A 23 -12.08 4.63 -11.55
C SER A 23 -12.30 4.28 -10.10
N PHE A 24 -13.53 3.96 -9.74
CA PHE A 24 -13.85 3.38 -8.43
C PHE A 24 -14.65 2.13 -8.67
N VAL A 25 -14.11 0.97 -8.27
CA VAL A 25 -14.77 -0.32 -8.44
C VAL A 25 -14.95 -0.99 -7.08
N ALA A 26 -16.18 -1.26 -6.66
CA ALA A 26 -16.54 -2.04 -5.48
C ALA A 26 -17.30 -3.32 -5.86
N VAL A 27 -17.03 -4.39 -5.12
CA VAL A 27 -17.70 -5.69 -5.22
C VAL A 27 -18.16 -6.11 -3.84
N ASP A 28 -19.29 -6.82 -3.75
CA ASP A 28 -19.71 -7.49 -2.53
C ASP A 28 -19.64 -9.01 -2.70
N ARG A 29 -20.03 -9.76 -1.65
CA ARG A 29 -20.01 -11.23 -1.66
C ARG A 29 -20.87 -11.84 -2.78
N ASP A 30 -21.92 -11.14 -3.21
CA ASP A 30 -22.89 -11.62 -4.19
C ASP A 30 -22.45 -11.33 -5.63
N GLY A 31 -21.32 -10.64 -5.82
CA GLY A 31 -20.72 -10.36 -7.11
C GLY A 31 -20.34 -8.89 -7.30
N PRO A 32 -19.91 -8.51 -8.51
CA PRO A 32 -19.55 -7.13 -8.79
C PRO A 32 -20.79 -6.24 -8.69
N ARG A 33 -20.75 -5.19 -7.87
CA ARG A 33 -21.67 -4.07 -8.07
C ARG A 33 -21.28 -3.39 -9.37
N PRO A 34 -22.20 -3.03 -10.27
CA PRO A 34 -21.87 -2.24 -11.46
C PRO A 34 -21.60 -0.79 -11.05
N VAL A 35 -20.37 -0.55 -10.64
CA VAL A 35 -19.79 0.73 -10.25
C VAL A 35 -19.47 1.55 -11.50
N PRO A 36 -19.67 2.88 -11.46
CA PRO A 36 -19.37 3.76 -12.59
C PRO A 36 -17.93 3.60 -13.07
N ARG A 37 -17.76 3.35 -14.38
CA ARG A 37 -16.47 3.39 -15.06
C ARG A 37 -16.45 4.64 -15.92
N ARG A 38 -15.70 5.66 -15.53
CA ARG A 38 -15.30 6.73 -16.47
C ARG A 38 -13.79 6.69 -16.64
N PHE A 39 -13.37 5.88 -17.60
CA PHE A 39 -11.97 5.56 -17.82
C PHE A 39 -11.45 6.36 -19.02
N TRP A 40 -10.54 7.30 -18.75
CA TRP A 40 -9.66 7.90 -19.73
C TRP A 40 -8.28 8.01 -19.05
N PRO A 41 -7.21 7.34 -19.51
CA PRO A 41 -7.01 6.56 -20.74
C PRO A 41 -7.14 5.03 -20.55
N HIS A 42 -7.15 4.26 -21.66
CA HIS A 42 -7.30 2.79 -21.72
C HIS A 42 -6.20 1.96 -21.00
N GLN A 43 -5.15 2.60 -20.49
CA GLN A 43 -4.05 1.94 -19.77
C GLN A 43 -3.84 2.63 -18.42
N ILE A 44 -3.80 1.83 -17.34
CA ILE A 44 -3.43 2.30 -16.00
C ILE A 44 -2.11 1.71 -15.57
N ARG A 45 -1.25 2.54 -14.99
CA ARG A 45 -0.10 2.08 -14.25
C ARG A 45 -0.58 1.54 -12.91
N ALA A 46 -0.49 0.22 -12.71
CA ALA A 46 -0.88 -0.43 -11.46
C ALA A 46 0.17 -0.24 -10.34
N SER A 47 1.45 -0.04 -10.69
CA SER A 47 2.54 0.22 -9.73
C SER A 47 2.47 -0.74 -8.53
N SER A 48 2.46 -0.22 -7.29
CA SER A 48 2.40 -1.05 -6.07
C SER A 48 1.12 -1.87 -5.88
N GLN A 49 0.09 -1.67 -6.69
CA GLN A 49 -1.16 -2.44 -6.60
C GLN A 49 -0.98 -3.89 -7.08
N SER A 50 0.09 -4.20 -7.84
CA SER A 50 0.45 -5.58 -8.18
C SER A 50 0.68 -6.46 -6.95
N LYS A 51 1.06 -5.85 -5.81
CA LYS A 51 1.25 -6.56 -4.54
C LYS A 51 0.00 -7.32 -4.09
N LEU A 52 -1.21 -6.84 -4.40
CA LEU A 52 -2.45 -7.57 -4.07
C LEU A 52 -2.51 -8.89 -4.82
N THR A 53 -2.37 -8.86 -6.15
CA THR A 53 -2.40 -10.06 -6.99
C THR A 53 -1.24 -11.00 -6.64
N THR A 54 -0.06 -10.47 -6.35
CA THR A 54 1.09 -11.25 -5.90
C THR A 54 0.81 -11.91 -4.55
N SER A 55 0.20 -11.20 -3.60
CA SER A 55 -0.12 -11.75 -2.28
C SER A 55 -1.14 -12.89 -2.38
N VAL A 56 -2.16 -12.75 -3.23
CA VAL A 56 -3.13 -13.84 -3.48
C VAL A 56 -2.43 -15.06 -4.07
N ALA A 57 -1.58 -14.88 -5.09
CA ALA A 57 -0.84 -15.99 -5.69
C ALA A 57 0.09 -16.70 -4.69
N VAL A 58 0.77 -15.93 -3.83
CA VAL A 58 1.63 -16.47 -2.77
C VAL A 58 0.79 -17.28 -1.76
N MET A 59 -0.35 -16.75 -1.31
CA MET A 59 -1.21 -17.48 -0.37
C MET A 59 -1.82 -18.73 -1.00
N GLN A 60 -2.13 -18.72 -2.30
CA GLN A 60 -2.57 -19.91 -3.02
C GLN A 60 -1.47 -20.99 -3.09
N ALA A 61 -0.21 -20.59 -3.28
CA ALA A 61 0.92 -21.52 -3.23
C ALA A 61 1.11 -22.12 -1.83
N VAL A 62 0.91 -21.32 -0.77
CA VAL A 62 0.91 -21.78 0.62
C VAL A 62 -0.22 -22.78 0.89
N GLU A 63 -1.44 -22.47 0.45
CA GLU A 63 -2.60 -23.38 0.59
C GLU A 63 -2.39 -24.72 -0.14
N GLN A 64 -1.67 -24.72 -1.26
CA GLN A 64 -1.32 -25.92 -2.01
C GLN A 64 -0.13 -26.70 -1.40
N GLY A 65 0.48 -26.19 -0.32
CA GLY A 65 1.65 -26.81 0.31
C GLY A 65 2.93 -26.74 -0.52
N LEU A 66 3.00 -25.83 -1.51
CA LEU A 66 4.19 -25.65 -2.35
C LEU A 66 5.31 -24.92 -1.60
N ILE A 67 4.96 -24.09 -0.62
CA ILE A 67 5.87 -23.36 0.27
C ILE A 67 5.15 -23.04 1.58
N GLY A 68 5.83 -23.16 2.71
CA GLY A 68 5.35 -22.74 4.02
C GLY A 68 5.62 -21.26 4.30
N LEU A 69 4.82 -20.63 5.17
CA LEU A 69 5.08 -19.24 5.60
C LEU A 69 6.43 -19.11 6.34
N ASP A 70 6.86 -20.15 7.04
CA ASP A 70 8.11 -20.17 7.80
C ASP A 70 9.30 -20.73 7.01
N ASP A 71 9.09 -21.09 5.74
CA ASP A 71 10.17 -21.60 4.89
C ASP A 71 11.14 -20.47 4.50
N ASP A 72 12.43 -20.79 4.54
CA ASP A 72 13.50 -19.91 4.09
C ASP A 72 13.49 -19.76 2.57
N VAL A 73 13.09 -18.58 2.10
CA VAL A 73 12.91 -18.26 0.67
C VAL A 73 14.23 -18.17 -0.10
N ARG A 74 15.39 -18.12 0.58
CA ARG A 74 16.70 -18.05 -0.08
C ARG A 74 17.01 -19.33 -0.86
N LYS A 75 16.35 -20.45 -0.54
CA LYS A 75 16.46 -21.70 -1.28
C LYS A 75 15.93 -21.55 -2.70
N ASP A 76 14.82 -20.84 -2.86
CA ASP A 76 14.09 -20.72 -4.13
C ASP A 76 14.39 -19.42 -4.88
N VAL A 77 14.86 -18.38 -4.18
CA VAL A 77 15.20 -17.08 -4.76
C VAL A 77 16.70 -16.80 -4.60
N PRO A 78 17.56 -17.21 -5.57
CA PRO A 78 19.01 -17.06 -5.46
C PRO A 78 19.48 -15.61 -5.28
N ALA A 79 18.73 -14.65 -5.79
CA ALA A 79 19.02 -13.22 -5.60
C ALA A 79 18.97 -12.76 -4.14
N LEU A 80 18.33 -13.54 -3.25
CA LEU A 80 18.29 -13.28 -1.82
C LEU A 80 19.45 -13.91 -1.04
N ARG A 81 20.34 -14.64 -1.72
CA ARG A 81 21.52 -15.26 -1.10
C ARG A 81 22.65 -14.23 -0.99
N GLY A 82 23.37 -14.25 0.13
CA GLY A 82 24.51 -13.34 0.36
C GLY A 82 24.11 -11.87 0.50
N MET A 83 22.82 -11.59 0.73
CA MET A 83 22.39 -10.24 1.09
C MET A 83 22.94 -9.90 2.48
N GLN A 84 23.35 -8.64 2.64
CA GLN A 84 23.93 -8.13 3.87
C GLN A 84 23.05 -7.01 4.44
N VAL A 85 23.15 -6.82 5.75
CA VAL A 85 22.50 -5.75 6.50
C VAL A 85 23.46 -4.57 6.62
N LEU A 86 23.02 -3.39 6.25
CA LEU A 86 23.72 -2.13 6.46
C LEU A 86 23.55 -1.66 7.90
N MET A 87 24.63 -1.74 8.67
CA MET A 87 24.66 -1.33 10.08
C MET A 87 25.00 0.15 10.23
N GLY A 88 25.73 0.71 9.28
CA GLY A 88 26.14 2.11 9.34
C GLY A 88 27.36 2.39 8.48
N PHE A 89 28.16 3.37 8.91
CA PHE A 89 29.43 3.73 8.30
C PHE A 89 30.46 3.92 9.41
N ASP A 90 31.69 3.51 9.16
CA ASP A 90 32.82 3.73 10.06
C ASP A 90 33.38 5.16 9.98
N ASP A 91 34.39 5.44 10.79
CA ASP A 91 35.07 6.73 10.86
C ASP A 91 35.81 7.10 9.55
N GLN A 92 36.07 6.12 8.68
CA GLN A 92 36.69 6.30 7.37
C GLN A 92 35.64 6.50 6.26
N GLY A 93 34.35 6.48 6.61
CA GLY A 93 33.25 6.63 5.66
C GLY A 93 33.00 5.38 4.82
N GLN A 94 33.49 4.21 5.23
CA GLN A 94 33.16 2.93 4.61
C GLN A 94 31.90 2.32 5.24
N PRO A 95 31.04 1.65 4.47
CA PRO A 95 29.84 1.02 5.01
C PRO A 95 30.20 -0.18 5.88
N THR A 96 29.56 -0.28 7.04
CA THR A 96 29.62 -1.46 7.90
C THR A 96 28.47 -2.40 7.53
N LEU A 97 28.83 -3.60 7.07
CA LEU A 97 27.88 -4.62 6.60
C LEU A 97 27.98 -5.88 7.45
N GLU A 98 26.84 -6.50 7.72
CA GLU A 98 26.75 -7.78 8.43
C GLU A 98 25.98 -8.82 7.62
N GLU A 99 26.35 -10.09 7.77
CA GLU A 99 25.60 -11.20 7.18
C GLU A 99 24.21 -11.32 7.83
N VAL A 100 23.20 -11.69 7.04
CA VAL A 100 21.85 -11.95 7.56
C VAL A 100 21.88 -13.26 8.38
N ALA A 101 21.97 -13.12 9.70
CA ALA A 101 22.06 -14.24 10.64
C ALA A 101 20.77 -15.07 10.76
N GLU A 102 19.61 -14.44 10.58
CA GLU A 102 18.31 -15.11 10.71
C GLU A 102 17.81 -15.72 9.39
N LEU A 103 16.81 -16.59 9.49
CA LEU A 103 16.09 -17.09 8.31
C LEU A 103 15.31 -15.95 7.66
N LEU A 104 15.43 -15.84 6.34
CA LEU A 104 14.55 -14.97 5.56
C LEU A 104 13.34 -15.78 5.14
N THR A 105 12.28 -15.76 5.96
CA THR A 105 11.08 -16.55 5.70
C THR A 105 10.15 -15.90 4.69
N LEU A 106 9.24 -16.70 4.11
CA LEU A 106 8.16 -16.16 3.27
C LEU A 106 7.30 -15.17 4.06
N CYS A 107 7.01 -15.47 5.33
CA CYS A 107 6.30 -14.60 6.26
C CYS A 107 6.98 -13.23 6.30
N HIS A 108 8.31 -13.16 6.49
CA HIS A 108 9.04 -11.90 6.53
C HIS A 108 8.85 -11.04 5.28
N LEU A 109 8.82 -11.65 4.10
CA LEU A 109 8.57 -10.95 2.85
C LEU A 109 7.12 -10.48 2.75
N VAL A 110 6.15 -11.36 3.01
CA VAL A 110 4.72 -11.02 2.88
C VAL A 110 4.23 -10.08 3.97
N SER A 111 4.90 -10.01 5.13
CA SER A 111 4.64 -9.05 6.21
C SER A 111 5.56 -7.84 6.18
N HIS A 112 6.43 -7.69 5.17
CA HIS A 112 7.35 -6.54 5.07
C HIS A 112 8.16 -6.31 6.36
N THR A 113 8.56 -7.39 7.04
CA THR A 113 9.39 -7.35 8.26
C THR A 113 10.83 -7.77 8.02
N SER A 114 11.18 -8.09 6.77
CA SER A 114 12.53 -8.48 6.32
C SER A 114 13.54 -7.33 6.21
N GLY A 115 13.14 -6.07 6.46
CA GLY A 115 14.07 -4.92 6.46
C GLY A 115 14.41 -4.35 5.09
N PHE A 116 13.73 -4.79 4.02
CA PHE A 116 13.82 -4.13 2.72
C PHE A 116 13.20 -2.74 2.78
N ALA A 117 13.95 -1.75 2.30
CA ALA A 117 13.51 -0.38 2.29
C ALA A 117 13.92 0.33 1.00
N TYR A 118 13.33 1.49 0.84
CA TYR A 118 13.48 2.36 -0.31
C TYR A 118 14.61 3.36 -0.07
N ASP A 119 15.62 3.42 -0.96
CA ASP A 119 16.81 4.26 -0.77
C ASP A 119 16.47 5.71 -0.40
N ALA A 120 15.56 6.35 -1.15
CA ALA A 120 15.13 7.73 -0.92
C ALA A 120 14.38 7.96 0.42
N ARG A 121 14.13 6.91 1.20
CA ARG A 121 13.33 6.95 2.43
C ARG A 121 14.15 6.69 3.69
N HIS A 122 15.47 6.47 3.58
CA HIS A 122 16.33 6.24 4.75
C HIS A 122 17.72 6.87 4.56
N LEU A 123 18.15 7.70 5.52
CA LEU A 123 19.42 8.44 5.41
C LEU A 123 20.63 7.53 5.20
N LEU A 124 20.69 6.36 5.87
CA LEU A 124 21.78 5.40 5.64
C LEU A 124 21.76 4.83 4.23
N LEU A 125 20.58 4.56 3.65
CA LEU A 125 20.49 4.02 2.29
C LEU A 125 20.78 5.08 1.24
N VAL A 126 20.40 6.34 1.47
CA VAL A 126 20.83 7.46 0.63
C VAL A 126 22.36 7.57 0.63
N LYS A 127 22.98 7.57 1.83
CA LYS A 127 24.43 7.64 1.98
C LYS A 127 25.13 6.45 1.32
N TYR A 128 24.57 5.24 1.46
CA TYR A 128 25.08 4.04 0.79
C TYR A 128 24.97 4.13 -0.72
N ALA A 129 23.81 4.54 -1.25
CA ALA A 129 23.62 4.67 -2.69
C ALA A 129 24.62 5.67 -3.30
N GLN A 130 24.91 6.77 -2.60
CA GLN A 130 25.93 7.74 -2.99
C GLN A 130 27.34 7.15 -2.93
N TRP A 131 27.71 6.49 -1.83
CA TRP A 131 29.01 5.83 -1.67
C TRP A 131 29.26 4.76 -2.76
N ALA A 132 28.24 3.94 -3.05
CA ALA A 132 28.30 2.89 -4.06
C ALA A 132 28.20 3.42 -5.51
N GLY A 133 28.05 4.73 -5.72
CA GLY A 133 27.92 5.34 -7.03
C GLY A 133 26.66 4.89 -7.81
N ARG A 134 25.58 4.54 -7.11
CA ARG A 134 24.36 4.05 -7.76
C ARG A 134 23.64 5.19 -8.48
N THR A 135 23.45 5.01 -9.78
CA THR A 135 22.73 5.94 -10.65
C THR A 135 21.28 5.51 -10.93
N ALA A 136 20.96 4.23 -10.72
CA ALA A 136 19.60 3.73 -10.82
C ALA A 136 18.82 4.11 -9.55
N ASN A 137 17.74 4.86 -9.73
CA ASN A 137 16.75 5.11 -8.70
C ASN A 137 15.56 4.16 -8.87
N MET A 138 14.71 4.09 -7.85
CA MET A 138 13.54 3.20 -7.69
C MET A 138 12.57 3.11 -8.89
N PHE A 139 12.65 4.05 -9.83
CA PHE A 139 11.77 4.16 -11.01
C PHE A 139 12.51 4.01 -12.34
N GLY A 140 13.83 3.77 -12.32
CA GLY A 140 14.60 3.45 -13.52
C GLY A 140 14.26 2.05 -14.02
N HIS A 141 14.10 1.88 -15.33
CA HIS A 141 13.80 0.60 -16.00
C HIS A 141 14.86 -0.50 -15.79
N HIS A 142 15.93 -0.24 -15.03
CA HIS A 142 17.02 -1.16 -14.72
C HIS A 142 16.91 -1.73 -13.30
N GLY A 143 15.68 -1.90 -12.78
CA GLY A 143 15.34 -2.36 -11.43
C GLY A 143 16.13 -3.59 -11.00
N ARG A 144 17.31 -3.33 -10.47
CA ARG A 144 18.22 -4.31 -9.89
C ARG A 144 17.93 -4.32 -8.39
N ALA A 145 16.97 -5.17 -8.01
CA ALA A 145 16.61 -5.41 -6.61
C ALA A 145 17.77 -6.02 -5.80
N ASP A 146 18.80 -6.51 -6.48
CA ASP A 146 20.04 -7.11 -5.99
C ASP A 146 21.06 -6.10 -5.46
N ALA A 147 20.84 -4.78 -5.65
CA ALA A 147 21.88 -3.81 -5.33
C ALA A 147 21.87 -3.35 -3.86
N SER A 148 20.70 -3.16 -3.22
CA SER A 148 20.59 -2.49 -1.90
C SER A 148 20.73 -3.42 -0.69
N PRO A 149 21.64 -3.13 0.27
CA PRO A 149 21.68 -3.86 1.54
C PRO A 149 20.42 -3.56 2.37
N HIS A 150 20.04 -4.50 3.25
CA HIS A 150 18.88 -4.35 4.12
C HIS A 150 19.17 -3.49 5.33
N LEU A 151 18.13 -3.00 5.97
CA LEU A 151 18.23 -2.40 7.30
C LEU A 151 17.92 -3.46 8.37
N PRO A 152 18.48 -3.32 9.59
CA PRO A 152 18.23 -4.27 10.68
C PRO A 152 16.74 -4.38 11.01
N ALA A 153 16.23 -5.60 11.23
CA ALA A 153 14.86 -5.82 11.67
C ALA A 153 14.58 -5.12 13.03
N GLY A 154 13.47 -4.39 13.16
CA GLY A 154 13.11 -3.68 14.38
C GLY A 154 13.71 -2.26 14.56
N HIS A 155 14.56 -1.78 13.66
CA HIS A 155 14.94 -0.35 13.61
C HIS A 155 13.65 0.52 13.51
N PRO A 156 13.58 1.76 14.05
CA PRO A 156 12.35 2.56 14.21
C PRO A 156 11.58 2.96 12.92
N TRP A 157 11.78 2.26 11.80
CA TRP A 157 11.11 2.52 10.52
C TRP A 157 9.61 2.25 10.55
N ARG A 158 9.07 1.45 11.48
CA ARG A 158 7.60 1.28 11.58
C ARG A 158 6.91 2.64 11.66
N ASP A 159 7.47 3.56 12.43
CA ASP A 159 6.88 4.90 12.59
C ASP A 159 7.19 5.83 11.40
N GLN A 160 8.33 5.69 10.71
CA GLN A 160 8.69 6.55 9.56
C GLN A 160 8.05 6.12 8.24
N HIS A 161 7.91 4.81 7.99
CA HIS A 161 7.04 4.31 6.93
C HIS A 161 5.63 4.79 7.21
N ASP A 162 5.17 4.71 8.46
CA ASP A 162 3.83 5.15 8.83
C ASP A 162 3.63 6.67 8.52
N ILE A 163 4.59 7.54 8.85
CA ILE A 163 4.49 8.99 8.59
C ILE A 163 4.57 9.36 7.10
N LEU A 164 5.43 8.70 6.33
CA LEU A 164 5.81 9.14 4.97
C LEU A 164 5.04 8.46 3.83
N SER A 165 4.32 7.38 4.14
CA SER A 165 3.28 6.76 3.29
C SER A 165 1.90 7.40 3.50
N GLY A 166 1.74 8.25 4.53
CA GLY A 166 0.45 8.80 4.95
C GLY A 166 -0.35 7.90 5.89
N GLU A 167 0.28 6.90 6.50
CA GLU A 167 -0.30 5.90 7.43
C GLU A 167 -0.43 6.42 8.88
N THR A 168 0.35 7.42 9.32
CA THR A 168 -0.01 8.34 10.42
C THR A 168 -0.35 9.71 9.84
N ARG A 169 -1.64 9.92 9.58
CA ARG A 169 -2.17 11.28 9.43
C ARG A 169 -2.34 11.87 10.83
N PRO A 170 -1.69 12.98 11.19
CA PRO A 170 -2.17 13.76 12.33
C PRO A 170 -3.62 14.14 12.03
N ASP A 171 -4.57 13.70 12.88
CA ASP A 171 -5.85 14.39 12.93
C ASP A 171 -5.53 15.80 13.45
N SER A 172 -5.75 16.81 12.60
CA SER A 172 -5.49 18.22 12.93
C SER A 172 -6.37 18.73 14.08
N ARG A 173 -7.09 17.86 14.78
CA ARG A 173 -8.05 18.22 15.82
C ARG A 173 -7.63 17.83 17.23
N ASN A 174 -6.79 16.81 17.45
CA ASN A 174 -6.37 16.39 18.81
C ASN A 174 -5.05 15.59 18.74
N GLY A 175 -3.97 16.15 19.28
CA GLY A 175 -2.59 15.64 19.17
C GLY A 175 -2.25 14.31 19.85
N THR A 176 -3.09 13.27 19.83
CA THR A 176 -2.84 11.99 20.53
C THR A 176 -3.49 10.75 19.86
N ALA A 177 -3.33 10.55 18.56
CA ALA A 177 -3.64 9.24 17.96
C ALA A 177 -2.73 8.90 16.78
N THR A 178 -1.57 8.30 17.06
CA THR A 178 -0.80 7.56 16.06
C THR A 178 -1.56 6.27 15.73
N ARG A 179 -2.11 6.17 14.51
CA ARG A 179 -2.72 4.93 14.01
C ARG A 179 -1.59 3.92 13.78
N LYS A 180 -1.44 2.96 14.70
CA LYS A 180 -0.48 1.86 14.54
C LYS A 180 -0.99 0.93 13.44
N SER A 181 -0.43 0.99 12.24
CA SER A 181 -0.71 0.01 11.17
C SER A 181 0.32 -1.12 11.24
N ALA A 182 -0.06 -2.34 10.84
CA ALA A 182 0.91 -3.41 10.63
C ALA A 182 1.16 -3.52 9.12
N SER A 183 2.37 -3.17 8.68
CA SER A 183 2.77 -3.27 7.26
C SER A 183 2.83 -4.73 6.82
N ALA A 184 2.40 -5.02 5.59
CA ALA A 184 2.56 -6.30 4.91
C ALA A 184 2.53 -6.09 3.39
N LEU A 185 3.22 -6.91 2.60
CA LEU A 185 3.02 -7.03 1.14
C LEU A 185 1.51 -7.15 0.83
N CYS A 186 0.79 -7.89 1.68
CA CYS A 186 -0.65 -8.10 1.65
C CYS A 186 -1.50 -6.86 1.94
N GLY A 187 -0.90 -5.71 2.29
CA GLY A 187 -1.62 -4.49 2.69
C GLY A 187 -1.62 -4.25 4.20
N LEU A 188 -2.05 -3.07 4.60
CA LEU A 188 -2.14 -2.64 5.99
C LEU A 188 -3.44 -3.12 6.60
N VAL A 189 -3.36 -3.62 7.84
CA VAL A 189 -4.54 -3.97 8.62
C VAL A 189 -4.96 -2.79 9.50
N ASN A 190 -6.17 -2.30 9.32
CA ASN A 190 -6.77 -1.30 10.20
C ASN A 190 -6.94 -1.88 11.62
N ARG A 191 -6.34 -1.26 12.63
CA ARG A 191 -6.51 -1.70 14.03
C ARG A 191 -7.82 -1.21 14.67
N ASP A 192 -8.38 -0.14 14.14
CA ASP A 192 -9.61 0.51 14.58
C ASP A 192 -10.51 0.83 13.39
N ASP A 193 -11.77 1.16 13.66
CA ASP A 193 -12.69 1.64 12.63
C ASP A 193 -12.20 2.97 12.04
N VAL A 194 -12.29 3.08 10.72
CA VAL A 194 -12.07 4.32 9.99
C VAL A 194 -13.40 5.05 9.87
N VAL A 195 -13.44 6.27 10.38
CA VAL A 195 -14.56 7.18 10.23
C VAL A 195 -14.19 8.32 9.28
N GLY A 196 -15.15 8.68 8.41
CA GLY A 196 -15.08 9.81 7.50
C GLY A 196 -15.40 11.14 8.17
N ARG A 197 -15.60 12.18 7.37
CA ARG A 197 -16.09 13.46 7.91
C ARG A 197 -17.51 13.28 8.44
N GLU A 198 -17.89 14.08 9.44
CA GLU A 198 -19.23 14.03 10.06
C GLU A 198 -19.59 12.65 10.64
N SER A 199 -18.59 11.90 11.09
CA SER A 199 -18.75 10.55 11.67
C SER A 199 -19.40 9.53 10.72
N VAL A 200 -19.31 9.76 9.40
CA VAL A 200 -19.77 8.78 8.41
C VAL A 200 -18.90 7.53 8.52
N ARG A 201 -19.52 6.37 8.75
CA ARG A 201 -18.83 5.08 8.80
C ARG A 201 -18.07 4.82 7.51
N ARG A 202 -16.80 4.41 7.62
CA ARG A 202 -16.01 3.85 6.52
C ARG A 202 -15.50 2.46 6.90
N ARG A 203 -14.26 2.14 6.56
CA ARG A 203 -13.61 0.84 6.76
C ARG A 203 -13.67 0.35 8.19
N SER A 204 -14.15 -0.88 8.38
CA SER A 204 -14.18 -1.52 9.69
C SER A 204 -12.78 -1.85 10.22
N LYS A 205 -12.64 -2.02 11.53
CA LYS A 205 -11.50 -2.69 12.17
C LYS A 205 -11.23 -4.03 11.50
N GLY A 206 -9.97 -4.32 11.25
CA GLY A 206 -9.51 -5.53 10.54
C GLY A 206 -9.60 -5.44 9.01
N THR A 207 -10.05 -4.31 8.46
CA THR A 207 -9.98 -4.07 7.00
C THR A 207 -8.53 -4.05 6.55
N ILE A 208 -8.24 -4.75 5.46
CA ILE A 208 -6.93 -4.69 4.80
C ILE A 208 -6.99 -3.64 3.71
N SER A 209 -6.00 -2.77 3.61
CA SER A 209 -5.93 -1.76 2.56
C SER A 209 -4.52 -1.38 2.16
N ARG A 210 -4.33 -0.93 0.92
CA ARG A 210 -3.04 -0.43 0.47
C ARG A 210 -3.21 0.67 -0.57
N ASP A 211 -2.47 1.74 -0.34
CA ASP A 211 -2.31 2.83 -1.27
C ASP A 211 -1.05 2.66 -2.13
N GLY A 212 -0.93 3.52 -3.13
CA GLY A 212 0.26 3.54 -3.98
C GLY A 212 0.24 4.68 -4.98
N LEU A 213 1.37 4.86 -5.66
CA LEU A 213 1.46 5.77 -6.80
C LEU A 213 0.64 5.25 -7.99
N PRO A 214 0.09 6.12 -8.84
CA PRO A 214 -0.07 7.58 -8.68
C PRO A 214 -1.45 7.90 -8.05
N ASN A 215 -1.58 7.78 -6.73
CA ASN A 215 -2.83 7.90 -5.98
C ASN A 215 -3.86 6.79 -6.30
N LEU A 216 -3.46 5.56 -5.95
CA LEU A 216 -4.25 4.34 -6.03
C LEU A 216 -4.62 3.89 -4.62
N LEU A 217 -5.76 3.22 -4.45
CA LEU A 217 -6.15 2.58 -3.19
C LEU A 217 -6.96 1.33 -3.48
N TRP A 218 -6.67 0.23 -2.80
CA TRP A 218 -7.62 -0.88 -2.65
C TRP A 218 -7.87 -1.18 -1.18
N PHE A 219 -9.03 -1.76 -0.88
CA PHE A 219 -9.34 -2.31 0.43
C PHE A 219 -10.26 -3.52 0.36
N VAL A 220 -10.17 -4.38 1.37
CA VAL A 220 -11.04 -5.53 1.61
C VAL A 220 -11.57 -5.44 3.03
N ASP A 221 -12.86 -5.13 3.18
CA ASP A 221 -13.58 -5.08 4.46
C ASP A 221 -14.45 -6.33 4.60
N ARG A 222 -13.95 -7.32 5.35
CA ARG A 222 -14.65 -8.58 5.62
C ARG A 222 -15.91 -8.39 6.45
N THR A 223 -15.91 -7.44 7.39
CA THR A 223 -17.06 -7.14 8.26
C THR A 223 -18.23 -6.64 7.42
N SER A 224 -17.93 -5.79 6.45
CA SER A 224 -18.95 -5.28 5.50
C SER A 224 -19.14 -6.19 4.28
N SER A 225 -18.42 -7.32 4.20
CA SER A 225 -18.43 -8.26 3.06
C SER A 225 -18.27 -7.59 1.70
N MET A 226 -17.31 -6.66 1.59
CA MET A 226 -17.02 -5.95 0.35
C MET A 226 -15.53 -5.73 0.14
N ALA A 227 -15.16 -5.53 -1.12
CA ALA A 227 -13.85 -5.03 -1.51
C ALA A 227 -14.03 -3.87 -2.49
N ALA A 228 -13.11 -2.91 -2.48
CA ALA A 228 -13.11 -1.86 -3.49
C ALA A 228 -11.70 -1.45 -3.90
N THR A 229 -11.59 -0.88 -5.09
CA THR A 229 -10.39 -0.29 -5.63
C THR A 229 -10.70 1.07 -6.24
N PHE A 230 -9.74 1.97 -6.12
CA PHE A 230 -9.74 3.32 -6.66
C PHE A 230 -8.47 3.51 -7.46
N PHE A 231 -8.63 3.86 -8.72
CA PHE A 231 -7.52 4.17 -9.62
C PHE A 231 -7.60 5.59 -10.12
N THR A 232 -6.47 6.29 -10.09
CA THR A 232 -6.23 7.54 -10.82
C THR A 232 -4.86 7.48 -11.49
N GLN A 233 -4.56 8.42 -12.37
CA GLN A 233 -3.21 8.61 -12.93
C GLN A 233 -2.68 10.01 -12.55
N ASN A 234 -2.89 10.39 -11.28
CA ASN A 234 -2.60 11.74 -10.82
C ASN A 234 -1.35 11.80 -9.95
N MET A 235 -0.48 12.76 -10.24
CA MET A 235 0.71 13.08 -9.46
C MET A 235 0.69 14.57 -9.11
N PRO A 236 1.28 15.00 -7.98
CA PRO A 236 2.09 14.22 -7.03
C PRO A 236 1.27 13.26 -6.15
N MET A 237 1.97 12.38 -5.43
CA MET A 237 1.35 11.54 -4.38
C MET A 237 0.67 12.43 -3.32
N ASP A 238 -0.45 11.97 -2.78
CA ASP A 238 -1.28 12.66 -1.79
C ASP A 238 -1.86 14.00 -2.27
N ASP A 239 -2.05 14.14 -3.59
CA ASP A 239 -2.77 15.27 -4.17
C ASP A 239 -4.15 15.45 -3.51
N ALA A 240 -4.46 16.69 -3.15
CA ALA A 240 -5.64 17.01 -2.34
C ALA A 240 -6.95 16.66 -3.06
N GLU A 241 -6.99 16.80 -4.39
CA GLU A 241 -8.16 16.50 -5.21
C GLU A 241 -8.33 15.00 -5.40
N ALA A 242 -7.23 14.26 -5.65
CA ALA A 242 -7.23 12.80 -5.64
C ALA A 242 -7.71 12.24 -4.30
N ARG A 243 -7.31 12.84 -3.18
CA ARG A 243 -7.72 12.42 -1.83
C ARG A 243 -9.20 12.67 -1.56
N LYS A 244 -9.74 13.82 -2.00
CA LYS A 244 -11.18 14.11 -1.92
C LYS A 244 -11.97 13.11 -2.76
N LEU A 245 -11.51 12.83 -3.98
CA LEU A 245 -12.15 11.88 -4.87
C LEU A 245 -12.01 10.43 -4.40
N CYS A 246 -10.99 10.08 -3.63
CA CYS A 246 -10.92 8.75 -3.02
C CYS A 246 -11.93 8.60 -1.85
N THR A 247 -12.09 9.65 -1.04
CA THR A 247 -12.90 9.59 0.19
C THR A 247 -14.40 9.65 -0.07
N LYS A 248 -14.87 10.52 -0.96
CA LYS A 248 -16.32 10.73 -1.18
C LYS A 248 -17.05 9.48 -1.75
N PRO A 249 -16.52 8.81 -2.79
CA PRO A 249 -17.03 7.52 -3.28
C PRO A 249 -17.05 6.44 -2.20
N GLU A 250 -16.01 6.36 -1.37
CA GLU A 250 -15.95 5.40 -0.27
C GLU A 250 -17.07 5.67 0.75
N GLU A 251 -17.25 6.90 1.21
CA GLU A 251 -18.34 7.26 2.13
C GLU A 251 -19.72 6.95 1.54
N ALA A 252 -19.94 7.23 0.25
CA ALA A 252 -21.18 6.87 -0.45
C ALA A 252 -21.38 5.35 -0.52
N LEU A 253 -20.32 4.57 -0.77
CA LEU A 253 -20.37 3.11 -0.76
C LEU A 253 -20.78 2.56 0.61
N TYR A 254 -20.20 3.06 1.70
CA TYR A 254 -20.54 2.61 3.05
C TYR A 254 -21.98 2.99 3.45
N ARG A 255 -22.50 4.14 2.99
CA ARG A 255 -23.93 4.47 3.15
C ARG A 255 -24.81 3.43 2.47
N LEU A 256 -24.52 3.06 1.22
CA LEU A 256 -25.28 2.06 0.47
C LEU A 256 -25.26 0.68 1.13
N VAL A 257 -24.10 0.24 1.62
CA VAL A 257 -23.99 -1.05 2.32
C VAL A 257 -24.75 -1.05 3.64
N THR A 258 -24.68 0.06 4.39
CA THR A 258 -25.38 0.20 5.67
C THR A 258 -26.90 0.24 5.48
N ALA A 259 -27.40 0.90 4.43
CA ALA A 259 -28.82 0.92 4.11
C ALA A 259 -29.37 -0.48 3.78
N LYS A 260 -28.69 -1.23 2.89
CA LYS A 260 -29.08 -2.62 2.55
C LYS A 260 -29.13 -3.53 3.78
N ALA A 261 -28.16 -3.41 4.69
CA ALA A 261 -28.12 -4.20 5.91
C ALA A 261 -29.30 -3.92 6.87
N LYS A 262 -29.90 -2.72 6.79
CA LYS A 262 -31.13 -2.39 7.55
C LYS A 262 -32.38 -2.94 6.89
N GLU A 263 -32.42 -3.02 5.55
CA GLU A 263 -33.57 -3.56 4.80
C GLU A 263 -33.65 -5.10 4.86
N THR A 264 -32.53 -5.77 5.14
CA THR A 264 -32.45 -7.25 5.23
C THR A 264 -32.67 -7.77 6.66
N LYS A 265 -32.86 -6.89 7.64
CA LYS A 265 -33.16 -7.21 9.04
C LYS A 265 -34.63 -6.95 9.34
#